data_AF-R5AMS5-F1
#
_entry.id   AF-R5AMS5-F1
#
_cell.length_a   1.000
_cell.length_b   1.000
_cell.length_c   1.000
_cell.angle_alpha   90.00
_cell.angle_beta   90.00
_cell.angle_gamma   90.00
#
_symmetry.space_group_name_H-M   'P 1'
#
loop_
_entity.id
_entity.type
_entity.pdbx_description
1 polymer ?
#
loop_
_entity_poly.entity_id
_entity_poly.type
_entity_poly.pdbx_seq_one_letter_code
_entity_poly.pdbx_strand_id
1 'polypeptide(L)'
;MKLTKALVSVMTIVALAGPAAGLMTSCSSSKQAASVVTRRQNNGSKKEPSLKPPRLEADAPDSWRSLYSEGCKWLGTPYKYGGNDRNGVDCSGLMVAIYRDALNIKLPRTSRQQSEWCRRVDIKNLQPGDLLFFDTSRDRNGKVSHVGLYLGSGEMLHSSTSRGVIVSAIVDNYYSERLLACGRVAEMGSDRPGKADKPNETNKANRANKPNEANRPDSDHRAAVLGSLIEEKLDSIFVNADH
;
A
#
# COMPACT_ATOMS: atom_id res chain seq x y z
N MET A 1 -16.33 -32.12 61.37
CA MET A 1 -17.79 -32.26 61.59
C MET A 1 -18.44 -30.89 61.40
N LYS A 2 -19.08 -30.63 60.26
CA LYS A 2 -20.02 -29.51 60.10
C LYS A 2 -21.22 -30.05 59.34
N LEU A 3 -22.37 -29.96 60.00
CA LEU A 3 -23.64 -30.59 59.66
C LEU A 3 -24.30 -29.91 58.46
N THR A 4 -24.91 -30.75 57.62
CA THR A 4 -25.92 -30.47 56.59
C THR A 4 -27.30 -30.25 57.22
N LYS A 5 -28.14 -29.42 56.59
CA LYS A 5 -29.63 -29.34 56.62
C LYS A 5 -30.01 -28.18 55.67
N ALA A 6 -30.49 -28.35 54.43
CA ALA A 6 -31.65 -29.05 53.86
C ALA A 6 -32.98 -28.28 53.94
N LEU A 7 -33.59 -28.14 52.73
CA LEU A 7 -35.03 -28.15 52.37
C LEU A 7 -35.91 -26.87 52.42
N VAL A 8 -36.34 -26.49 51.19
CA VAL A 8 -37.73 -26.40 50.67
C VAL A 8 -38.68 -25.27 51.11
N SER A 9 -39.23 -24.55 50.10
CA SER A 9 -40.67 -24.31 49.83
C SER A 9 -40.81 -23.02 48.98
N VAL A 10 -41.03 -23.05 47.66
CA VAL A 10 -42.30 -23.27 46.91
C VAL A 10 -43.41 -22.26 47.21
N MET A 11 -43.79 -21.55 46.14
CA MET A 11 -45.07 -20.89 45.80
C MET A 11 -45.59 -19.69 46.60
N THR A 12 -45.67 -18.53 45.94
CA THR A 12 -46.98 -17.87 45.77
C THR A 12 -47.03 -17.02 44.50
N ILE A 13 -48.02 -17.32 43.68
CA ILE A 13 -48.44 -16.62 42.47
C ILE A 13 -49.39 -15.49 42.88
N VAL A 14 -49.23 -14.29 42.30
CA VAL A 14 -50.35 -13.35 42.12
C VAL A 14 -50.26 -12.78 40.70
N ALA A 15 -51.28 -13.11 39.90
CA ALA A 15 -51.57 -12.54 38.60
C ALA A 15 -52.90 -11.77 38.71
N LEU A 16 -53.05 -10.64 38.01
CA LEU A 16 -54.32 -10.08 37.51
C LEU A 16 -54.01 -8.85 36.63
N ALA A 17 -54.22 -8.97 35.31
CA ALA A 17 -55.23 -8.27 34.48
C ALA A 17 -54.79 -6.86 34.00
N GLY A 18 -54.90 -6.41 32.74
CA GLY A 18 -55.67 -6.82 31.54
C GLY A 18 -55.32 -5.87 30.35
N PRO A 19 -56.09 -5.82 29.24
CA PRO A 19 -55.56 -5.81 27.86
C PRO A 19 -55.86 -4.55 26.99
N ALA A 20 -55.14 -4.38 25.86
CA ALA A 20 -55.57 -3.68 24.63
C ALA A 20 -54.54 -3.95 23.49
N ALA A 21 -54.88 -4.65 22.40
CA ALA A 21 -55.30 -4.11 21.08
C ALA A 21 -54.33 -3.05 20.50
N GLY A 22 -53.77 -3.10 19.29
CA GLY A 22 -53.93 -3.92 18.08
C GLY A 22 -53.30 -3.15 16.89
N LEU A 23 -53.20 -3.83 15.74
CA LEU A 23 -53.02 -3.32 14.37
C LEU A 23 -51.60 -3.13 13.79
N MET A 24 -51.32 -3.99 12.82
CA MET A 24 -50.33 -3.87 11.76
C MET A 24 -50.82 -2.85 10.73
N THR A 25 -49.96 -1.96 10.22
CA THR A 25 -50.21 -1.28 8.93
C THR A 25 -48.89 -0.91 8.25
N SER A 26 -48.64 -1.59 7.14
CA SER A 26 -47.77 -1.16 6.04
C SER A 26 -48.38 0.07 5.36
N CYS A 27 -47.56 1.03 4.91
CA CYS A 27 -47.79 1.69 3.63
C CYS A 27 -46.57 2.53 3.18
N SER A 28 -46.18 2.26 1.94
CA SER A 28 -45.39 3.08 1.02
C SER A 28 -45.94 4.51 0.90
N SER A 29 -45.07 5.52 0.77
CA SER A 29 -45.45 6.80 0.16
C SER A 29 -44.29 7.47 -0.56
N SER A 30 -44.65 8.10 -1.67
CA SER A 30 -43.83 8.51 -2.81
C SER A 30 -43.87 10.03 -3.01
N LYS A 31 -42.71 10.60 -3.38
CA LYS A 31 -42.45 11.84 -4.18
C LYS A 31 -42.91 13.23 -3.62
N GLN A 32 -41.94 14.11 -3.29
CA GLN A 32 -41.49 15.35 -4.01
C GLN A 32 -42.36 16.60 -3.72
N ALA A 33 -41.89 17.85 -3.53
CA ALA A 33 -40.73 18.60 -4.05
C ALA A 33 -40.35 19.78 -3.11
N ALA A 34 -39.04 20.06 -2.95
CA ALA A 34 -38.31 21.25 -3.42
C ALA A 34 -38.40 22.54 -2.58
N SER A 35 -37.29 22.89 -1.91
CA SER A 35 -36.82 24.28 -1.86
C SER A 35 -35.31 24.30 -2.11
N VAL A 36 -34.95 25.13 -3.09
CA VAL A 36 -33.61 25.35 -3.60
C VAL A 36 -32.82 26.14 -2.54
N VAL A 37 -31.80 25.50 -1.96
CA VAL A 37 -30.63 26.19 -1.40
C VAL A 37 -29.42 25.54 -2.05
N THR A 38 -28.84 26.27 -2.99
CA THR A 38 -27.58 25.96 -3.66
C THR A 38 -26.45 25.92 -2.65
N ARG A 39 -26.24 24.77 -2.00
CA ARG A 39 -25.01 24.47 -1.28
C ARG A 39 -23.99 23.94 -2.29
N ARG A 40 -23.05 24.83 -2.63
CA ARG A 40 -21.78 24.59 -3.33
C ARG A 40 -21.26 23.17 -3.02
N GLN A 41 -21.35 22.26 -3.98
CA GLN A 41 -20.67 20.97 -3.91
C GLN A 41 -19.18 21.23 -4.13
N ASN A 42 -18.42 21.34 -3.04
CA ASN A 42 -16.99 21.06 -3.09
C ASN A 42 -16.86 19.56 -3.32
N ASN A 43 -16.82 19.17 -4.59
CA ASN A 43 -16.63 17.79 -5.01
C ASN A 43 -15.13 17.45 -4.87
N GLY A 44 -14.71 17.22 -3.62
CA GLY A 44 -13.45 16.56 -3.33
C GLY A 44 -13.56 15.12 -3.78
N SER A 45 -13.12 14.86 -5.01
CA SER A 45 -12.96 13.51 -5.56
C SER A 45 -12.04 12.72 -4.63
N LYS A 46 -12.61 11.94 -3.73
CA LYS A 46 -11.91 10.80 -3.15
C LYS A 46 -11.69 9.84 -4.31
N LYS A 47 -10.52 9.88 -4.96
CA LYS A 47 -10.12 8.86 -5.93
C LYS A 47 -10.29 7.51 -5.26
N GLU A 48 -11.25 6.72 -5.75
CA GLU A 48 -11.36 5.34 -5.33
C GLU A 48 -10.04 4.64 -5.66
N PRO A 49 -9.56 3.75 -4.78
CA PRO A 49 -8.36 2.98 -5.06
C PRO A 49 -8.67 2.11 -6.28
N SER A 50 -7.98 2.37 -7.39
CA SER A 50 -8.19 1.59 -8.59
C SER A 50 -7.80 0.14 -8.32
N LEU A 51 -8.77 -0.77 -8.43
CA LEU A 51 -8.49 -2.20 -8.48
C LEU A 51 -7.94 -2.62 -9.85
N LYS A 52 -7.97 -1.71 -10.84
CA LYS A 52 -7.44 -1.96 -12.19
C LYS A 52 -5.98 -1.52 -12.24
N PRO A 53 -5.06 -2.44 -12.54
CA PRO A 53 -3.65 -2.10 -12.66
C PRO A 53 -3.39 -1.25 -13.94
N PRO A 54 -2.33 -0.42 -13.96
CA PRO A 54 -2.01 0.45 -15.09
C PRO A 54 -1.76 -0.37 -16.36
N ARG A 55 -2.06 0.19 -17.54
CA ARG A 55 -1.78 -0.47 -18.82
C ARG A 55 -0.27 -0.66 -18.94
N LEU A 56 0.18 -1.91 -19.04
CA LEU A 56 1.57 -2.22 -19.25
C LEU A 56 1.94 -1.92 -20.71
N GLU A 57 3.01 -1.15 -20.93
CA GLU A 57 3.47 -0.79 -22.27
C GLU A 57 3.84 -2.03 -23.09
N ALA A 58 3.57 -1.98 -24.40
CA ALA A 58 3.69 -3.13 -25.30
C ALA A 58 5.13 -3.67 -25.41
N ASP A 59 6.13 -2.82 -25.18
CA ASP A 59 7.56 -3.09 -25.28
C ASP A 59 8.26 -3.29 -23.91
N ALA A 60 7.50 -3.32 -22.80
CA ALA A 60 8.06 -3.53 -21.46
C ALA A 60 8.95 -4.78 -21.39
N PRO A 61 10.08 -4.78 -20.66
CA PRO A 61 10.84 -6.00 -20.38
C PRO A 61 10.00 -7.13 -19.81
N ASP A 62 10.30 -8.38 -20.16
CA ASP A 62 9.58 -9.56 -19.67
C ASP A 62 9.57 -9.66 -18.14
N SER A 63 10.64 -9.20 -17.48
CA SER A 63 10.70 -9.14 -16.03
C SER A 63 9.61 -8.26 -15.43
N TRP A 64 9.29 -7.13 -16.08
CA TRP A 64 8.23 -6.23 -15.65
C TRP A 64 6.86 -6.87 -15.86
N ARG A 65 6.64 -7.52 -17.02
CA ARG A 65 5.40 -8.27 -17.28
C ARG A 65 5.16 -9.36 -16.24
N SER A 66 6.19 -10.11 -15.90
CA SER A 66 6.11 -11.18 -14.90
C SER A 66 5.81 -10.64 -13.51
N LEU A 67 6.48 -9.57 -13.06
CA LEU A 67 6.21 -8.94 -11.76
C LEU A 67 4.79 -8.37 -11.68
N TYR A 68 4.35 -7.71 -12.75
CA TYR A 68 3.01 -7.16 -12.85
C TYR A 68 1.94 -8.27 -12.80
N SER A 69 2.09 -9.30 -13.64
CA SER A 69 1.17 -10.44 -13.71
C SER A 69 1.08 -11.16 -12.38
N GLU A 70 2.23 -11.41 -11.74
CA GLU A 70 2.26 -12.04 -10.42
C GLU A 70 1.62 -11.13 -9.36
N GLY A 71 1.95 -9.84 -9.33
CA GLY A 71 1.37 -8.86 -8.43
C GLY A 71 -0.16 -8.77 -8.52
N CYS A 72 -0.72 -8.81 -9.73
CA CYS A 72 -2.16 -8.78 -9.95
C CYS A 72 -2.89 -9.95 -9.27
N LYS A 73 -2.26 -11.13 -9.18
CA LYS A 73 -2.85 -12.29 -8.47
C LYS A 73 -3.05 -12.04 -6.98
N TRP A 74 -2.31 -11.08 -6.41
CA TRP A 74 -2.40 -10.72 -4.99
C TRP A 74 -3.49 -9.70 -4.67
N LEU A 75 -4.06 -9.00 -5.65
CA LEU A 75 -5.10 -7.99 -5.42
C LEU A 75 -6.23 -8.53 -4.54
N GLY A 76 -6.63 -7.74 -3.55
CA GLY A 76 -7.67 -8.09 -2.58
C GLY A 76 -7.23 -9.02 -1.45
N THR A 77 -6.00 -9.57 -1.46
CA THR A 77 -5.49 -10.37 -0.35
C THR A 77 -5.47 -9.52 0.93
N PRO A 78 -6.04 -9.98 2.06
CA PRO A 78 -6.07 -9.20 3.30
C PRO A 78 -4.67 -8.88 3.82
N TYR A 79 -4.55 -7.76 4.55
CA TYR A 79 -3.31 -7.49 5.26
C TYR A 79 -3.22 -8.38 6.52
N LYS A 80 -2.05 -8.97 6.74
CA LYS A 80 -1.72 -9.67 7.99
C LYS A 80 -0.25 -9.42 8.32
N TYR A 81 0.02 -8.83 9.49
CA TYR A 81 1.39 -8.61 9.95
C TYR A 81 2.15 -9.94 10.04
N GLY A 82 3.35 -10.01 9.44
CA GLY A 82 4.12 -11.25 9.36
C GLY A 82 3.60 -12.24 8.30
N GLY A 83 2.44 -11.98 7.69
CA GLY A 83 1.81 -12.84 6.69
C GLY A 83 2.56 -12.89 5.37
N ASN A 84 2.45 -14.03 4.70
CA ASN A 84 3.17 -14.37 3.47
C ASN A 84 2.37 -15.31 2.54
N ASP A 85 1.05 -15.36 2.68
CA ASP A 85 0.16 -16.23 1.90
C ASP A 85 -1.15 -15.51 1.50
N ARG A 86 -2.03 -16.22 0.78
CA ARG A 86 -3.31 -15.69 0.28
C ARG A 86 -4.37 -15.46 1.37
N ASN A 87 -4.17 -15.98 2.59
CA ASN A 87 -5.04 -15.70 3.74
C ASN A 87 -4.64 -14.40 4.45
N GLY A 88 -3.41 -13.92 4.22
CA GLY A 88 -3.03 -12.57 4.53
C GLY A 88 -1.54 -12.33 4.36
N VAL A 89 -1.19 -11.13 3.94
CA VAL A 89 0.18 -10.77 3.57
C VAL A 89 0.54 -9.37 4.07
N ASP A 90 1.74 -9.19 4.63
CA ASP A 90 2.26 -7.86 4.93
C ASP A 90 2.98 -7.24 3.73
N CYS A 91 3.32 -5.96 3.80
CA CYS A 91 3.91 -5.23 2.68
C CYS A 91 5.20 -5.87 2.16
N SER A 92 6.09 -6.27 3.06
CA SER A 92 7.36 -6.89 2.71
C SER A 92 7.24 -8.36 2.30
N GLY A 93 6.33 -9.11 2.89
CA GLY A 93 5.99 -10.49 2.53
C GLY A 93 5.37 -10.57 1.14
N LEU A 94 4.60 -9.55 0.75
CA LEU A 94 4.07 -9.41 -0.61
C LEU A 94 5.21 -9.28 -1.61
N MET A 95 6.19 -8.41 -1.34
CA MET A 95 7.35 -8.24 -2.24
C MET A 95 8.16 -9.54 -2.35
N VAL A 96 8.38 -10.23 -1.23
CA VAL A 96 9.07 -11.54 -1.22
C VAL A 96 8.35 -12.54 -2.12
N ALA A 97 7.02 -12.65 -2.00
CA ALA A 97 6.26 -13.60 -2.79
C ALA A 97 6.28 -13.27 -4.28
N ILE A 98 6.03 -12.00 -4.64
CA ILE A 98 6.01 -11.55 -6.04
C ILE A 98 7.37 -11.81 -6.71
N TYR A 99 8.47 -11.38 -6.09
CA TYR A 99 9.80 -11.53 -6.68
C TYR A 99 10.27 -12.98 -6.76
N ARG A 100 9.91 -13.81 -5.77
CA ARG A 100 10.17 -15.25 -5.80
C ARG A 100 9.42 -15.91 -6.94
N ASP A 101 8.13 -15.65 -7.07
CA ASP A 101 7.27 -16.41 -7.99
C ASP A 101 7.39 -15.91 -9.43
N ALA A 102 7.64 -14.61 -9.63
CA ALA A 102 7.83 -14.03 -10.95
C ALA A 102 9.23 -14.25 -11.53
N LEU A 103 10.27 -14.15 -10.68
CA LEU A 103 11.66 -14.04 -11.15
C LEU A 103 12.64 -14.97 -10.42
N ASN A 104 12.16 -15.80 -9.48
CA ASN A 104 13.00 -16.65 -8.63
C ASN A 104 14.04 -15.88 -7.79
N ILE A 105 13.75 -14.63 -7.45
CA ILE A 105 14.63 -13.77 -6.64
C ILE A 105 14.19 -13.81 -5.18
N LYS A 106 15.14 -14.04 -4.27
CA LYS A 106 14.89 -14.11 -2.83
C LYS A 106 15.19 -12.78 -2.15
N LEU A 107 14.15 -11.97 -1.93
CA LEU A 107 14.28 -10.74 -1.17
C LEU A 107 14.41 -11.00 0.35
N PRO A 108 15.12 -10.11 1.08
CA PRO A 108 15.07 -10.09 2.54
C PRO A 108 13.63 -9.96 3.06
N ARG A 109 13.35 -10.49 4.26
CA ARG A 109 11.97 -10.58 4.77
C ARG A 109 11.36 -9.22 5.13
N THR A 110 12.15 -8.26 5.59
CA THR A 110 11.64 -6.99 6.12
C THR A 110 11.85 -5.84 5.12
N SER A 111 10.92 -4.89 5.08
CA SER A 111 11.00 -3.71 4.21
C SER A 111 12.29 -2.90 4.42
N ARG A 112 12.75 -2.80 5.68
CA ARG A 112 14.03 -2.15 6.00
C ARG A 112 15.22 -2.87 5.37
N GLN A 113 15.33 -4.19 5.54
CA GLN A 113 16.42 -4.95 4.93
C GLN A 113 16.33 -4.91 3.40
N GLN A 114 15.12 -4.95 2.82
CA GLN A 114 14.94 -4.78 1.38
C GLN A 114 15.46 -3.43 0.90
N SER A 115 15.22 -2.36 1.65
CA SER A 115 15.73 -1.01 1.30
C SER A 115 17.25 -0.90 1.37
N GLU A 116 17.89 -1.65 2.26
CA GLU A 116 19.34 -1.72 2.41
C GLU A 116 19.98 -2.64 1.37
N TRP A 117 19.24 -3.66 0.89
CA TRP A 117 19.69 -4.62 -0.10
C TRP A 117 19.57 -4.12 -1.54
N CYS A 118 18.55 -3.32 -1.85
CA CYS A 118 18.35 -2.78 -3.19
C CYS A 118 19.39 -1.71 -3.56
N ARG A 119 19.72 -1.62 -4.85
CA ARG A 119 20.49 -0.49 -5.39
C ARG A 119 19.61 0.75 -5.37
N ARG A 120 20.06 1.85 -4.77
CA ARG A 120 19.29 3.09 -4.70
C ARG A 120 19.00 3.65 -6.10
N VAL A 121 17.77 4.09 -6.31
CA VAL A 121 17.30 4.70 -7.57
C VAL A 121 16.81 6.10 -7.26
N ASP A 122 17.17 7.05 -8.12
CA ASP A 122 16.57 8.38 -8.09
C ASP A 122 15.13 8.28 -8.60
N ILE A 123 14.21 9.03 -7.98
CA ILE A 123 12.81 9.03 -8.35
C ILE A 123 12.57 9.35 -9.84
N LYS A 124 13.41 10.20 -10.46
CA LYS A 124 13.33 10.51 -11.90
C LYS A 124 13.56 9.27 -12.77
N ASN A 125 14.34 8.33 -12.25
CA ASN A 125 14.81 7.13 -12.93
C ASN A 125 14.01 5.87 -12.57
N LEU A 126 12.86 6.04 -11.91
CA LEU A 126 11.95 4.95 -11.59
C LEU A 126 11.52 4.20 -12.86
N GLN A 127 11.54 2.88 -12.74
CA GLN A 127 11.08 1.92 -13.73
C GLN A 127 10.16 0.89 -13.08
N PRO A 128 9.13 0.40 -13.78
CA PRO A 128 8.30 -0.70 -13.27
C PRO A 128 9.16 -1.84 -12.73
N GLY A 129 8.74 -2.37 -11.58
CA GLY A 129 9.52 -3.33 -10.82
C GLY A 129 10.33 -2.71 -9.68
N ASP A 130 10.73 -1.44 -9.74
CA ASP A 130 11.43 -0.81 -8.62
C ASP A 130 10.59 -0.84 -7.32
N LEU A 131 11.26 -0.94 -6.18
CA LEU A 131 10.64 -0.92 -4.86
C LEU A 131 10.65 0.50 -4.29
N LEU A 132 9.53 0.90 -3.71
CA LEU A 132 9.31 2.19 -3.07
C LEU A 132 9.22 2.01 -1.57
N PHE A 133 10.01 2.75 -0.81
CA PHE A 133 10.13 2.59 0.64
C PHE A 133 9.65 3.83 1.37
N PHE A 134 8.79 3.60 2.37
CA PHE A 134 8.07 4.67 3.06
C PHE A 134 8.21 4.59 4.59
N ASP A 135 8.05 5.75 5.23
CA ASP A 135 7.78 5.88 6.66
C ASP A 135 6.29 6.15 6.88
N THR A 136 5.54 5.07 7.09
CA THR A 136 4.12 5.09 7.45
C THR A 136 3.89 4.89 8.95
N SER A 137 4.96 4.90 9.74
CA SER A 137 4.86 4.80 11.19
C SER A 137 4.11 6.00 11.77
N ARG A 138 3.41 5.79 12.89
CA ARG A 138 2.64 6.86 13.54
C ARG A 138 3.53 7.99 14.05
N ASP A 139 4.72 7.64 14.51
CA ASP A 139 5.73 8.53 15.07
C ASP A 139 6.63 9.20 14.02
N ARG A 140 6.54 8.80 12.74
CA ARG A 140 7.27 9.40 11.61
C ARG A 140 8.77 9.55 11.90
N ASN A 141 9.36 8.47 12.42
CA ASN A 141 10.74 8.46 12.90
C ASN A 141 11.82 8.43 11.79
N GLY A 142 11.43 8.60 10.53
CA GLY A 142 12.33 8.63 9.37
C GLY A 142 12.89 7.25 8.99
N LYS A 143 12.35 6.17 9.52
CA LYS A 143 12.78 4.80 9.20
C LYS A 143 11.75 4.12 8.28
N VAL A 144 12.26 3.24 7.42
CA VAL A 144 11.42 2.44 6.54
C VAL A 144 10.53 1.53 7.37
N SER A 145 9.21 1.68 7.21
CA SER A 145 8.18 0.86 7.83
C SER A 145 7.25 0.21 6.81
N HIS A 146 7.31 0.62 5.54
CA HIS A 146 6.44 0.13 4.48
C HIS A 146 7.14 0.07 3.12
N VAL A 147 6.67 -0.81 2.25
CA VAL A 147 7.20 -1.01 0.90
C VAL A 147 6.07 -1.25 -0.11
N GLY A 148 6.27 -0.80 -1.34
CA GLY A 148 5.40 -1.08 -2.49
C GLY A 148 6.21 -1.38 -3.75
N LEU A 149 5.59 -2.08 -4.70
CA LEU A 149 6.11 -2.37 -6.03
C LEU A 149 5.65 -1.27 -6.99
N TYR A 150 6.58 -0.55 -7.61
CA TYR A 150 6.25 0.43 -8.63
C TYR A 150 5.74 -0.27 -9.91
N LEU A 151 4.58 0.13 -10.40
CA LEU A 151 3.96 -0.45 -11.60
C LEU A 151 4.18 0.41 -12.85
N GLY A 152 4.77 1.60 -12.71
CA GLY A 152 4.76 2.62 -13.76
C GLY A 152 3.69 3.67 -13.51
N SER A 153 3.71 4.74 -14.32
CA SER A 153 2.67 5.79 -14.35
C SER A 153 2.30 6.39 -12.99
N GLY A 154 3.26 6.48 -12.05
CA GLY A 154 3.01 7.02 -10.72
C GLY A 154 2.19 6.10 -9.80
N GLU A 155 2.01 4.83 -10.13
CA GLU A 155 1.23 3.86 -9.36
C GLU A 155 2.08 2.78 -8.71
N MET A 156 1.62 2.28 -7.57
CA MET A 156 2.27 1.17 -6.86
C MET A 156 1.28 0.11 -6.36
N LEU A 157 1.70 -1.15 -6.42
CA LEU A 157 1.04 -2.26 -5.73
C LEU A 157 1.62 -2.42 -4.33
N HIS A 158 0.77 -2.50 -3.31
CA HIS A 158 1.23 -2.73 -1.93
C HIS A 158 0.13 -3.35 -1.07
N SER A 159 0.52 -3.96 0.06
CA SER A 159 -0.43 -4.42 1.08
C SER A 159 -0.74 -3.29 2.08
N SER A 160 -1.92 -2.68 1.97
CA SER A 160 -2.44 -1.65 2.87
C SER A 160 -2.99 -2.26 4.16
N THR A 161 -2.61 -1.73 5.32
CA THR A 161 -3.06 -2.23 6.64
C THR A 161 -4.58 -2.30 6.79
N SER A 162 -5.32 -1.41 6.13
CA SER A 162 -6.79 -1.32 6.19
C SER A 162 -7.54 -1.99 5.04
N ARG A 163 -6.87 -2.21 3.90
CA ARG A 163 -7.55 -2.57 2.64
C ARG A 163 -6.97 -3.83 1.98
N GLY A 164 -5.92 -4.41 2.55
CA GLY A 164 -5.18 -5.48 1.91
C GLY A 164 -4.42 -5.00 0.69
N VAL A 165 -4.15 -5.91 -0.24
CA VAL A 165 -3.36 -5.64 -1.43
C VAL A 165 -4.16 -4.84 -2.46
N ILE A 166 -3.66 -3.66 -2.79
CA ILE A 166 -4.31 -2.69 -3.68
C ILE A 166 -3.26 -1.96 -4.54
N VAL A 167 -3.74 -1.26 -5.57
CA VAL A 167 -2.95 -0.24 -6.29
C VAL A 167 -3.29 1.14 -5.73
N SER A 168 -2.27 1.95 -5.48
CA SER A 168 -2.41 3.34 -5.05
C SER A 168 -1.52 4.25 -5.88
N ALA A 169 -1.96 5.49 -6.10
CA ALA A 169 -1.13 6.51 -6.70
C ALA A 169 -0.10 7.03 -5.67
N ILE A 170 1.15 7.16 -6.07
CA ILE A 170 2.25 7.61 -5.19
C ILE A 170 2.14 9.11 -4.92
N VAL A 171 1.55 9.85 -5.86
CA VAL A 171 1.30 11.29 -5.74
C VAL A 171 0.25 11.65 -4.70
N ASP A 172 -0.52 10.68 -4.19
CA ASP A 172 -1.42 10.92 -3.08
C ASP A 172 -0.63 11.50 -1.90
N ASN A 173 -1.15 12.57 -1.29
CA ASN A 173 -0.46 13.32 -0.22
C ASN A 173 0.06 12.42 0.90
N TYR A 174 -0.67 11.34 1.19
CA TYR A 174 -0.23 10.35 2.16
C TYR A 174 1.11 9.71 1.78
N TYR A 175 1.28 9.21 0.55
CA TYR A 175 2.47 8.49 0.13
C TYR A 175 3.62 9.41 -0.26
N SER A 176 3.35 10.53 -0.93
CA SER A 176 4.37 11.48 -1.39
C SER A 176 5.17 12.07 -0.22
N GLU A 177 4.51 12.44 0.87
CA GLU A 177 5.17 12.91 2.11
C GLU A 177 5.98 11.83 2.82
N ARG A 178 5.64 10.56 2.61
CA ARG A 178 6.16 9.42 3.37
C ARG A 178 7.28 8.69 2.64
N LEU A 179 7.54 9.02 1.37
CA LEU A 179 8.56 8.38 0.56
C LEU A 179 9.97 8.74 1.05
N LEU A 180 10.74 7.71 1.41
CA LEU A 180 12.12 7.83 1.91
C LEU A 180 13.18 7.45 0.86
N ALA A 181 12.89 6.42 0.06
CA ALA A 181 13.83 5.87 -0.90
C ALA A 181 13.12 5.09 -2.00
N CYS A 182 13.78 4.99 -3.15
CA CYS A 182 13.45 4.04 -4.21
C CYS A 182 14.64 3.09 -4.40
N GLY A 183 14.39 1.83 -4.74
CA GLY A 183 15.43 0.83 -4.90
C GLY A 183 15.14 -0.16 -6.02
N ARG A 184 16.16 -0.48 -6.82
CA ARG A 184 16.12 -1.52 -7.84
C ARG A 184 16.77 -2.80 -7.32
N VAL A 185 16.10 -3.91 -7.56
CA VAL A 185 16.64 -5.25 -7.31
C VAL A 185 17.76 -5.52 -8.30
N ALA A 186 18.99 -5.69 -7.82
CA ALA A 186 20.18 -5.79 -8.67
C ALA A 186 20.11 -6.97 -9.67
N GLU A 187 19.48 -8.06 -9.26
CA GLU A 187 19.28 -9.28 -10.07
C GLU A 187 18.27 -9.12 -11.22
N MET A 188 17.57 -7.97 -11.33
CA MET A 188 16.70 -7.64 -12.47
C MET A 188 17.43 -6.97 -13.64
N GLY A 189 18.65 -6.48 -13.43
CA GLY A 189 19.47 -5.91 -14.50
C GLY A 189 20.18 -7.02 -15.27
N SER A 190 20.28 -6.89 -16.59
CA SER A 190 21.05 -7.73 -17.51
C SER A 190 22.56 -7.80 -17.24
N ASP A 191 23.03 -7.38 -16.08
CA ASP A 191 24.41 -7.49 -15.64
C ASP A 191 24.56 -8.75 -14.78
N ARG A 192 24.65 -9.92 -15.42
CA ARG A 192 25.29 -11.08 -14.78
C ARG A 192 26.81 -10.83 -14.84
N PRO A 193 27.52 -10.55 -13.74
CA PRO A 193 28.97 -10.68 -13.77
C PRO A 193 29.26 -12.16 -13.81
N GLY A 194 29.93 -12.59 -14.88
CA GLY A 194 30.60 -13.88 -14.88
C GLY A 194 31.50 -13.99 -13.65
N LYS A 195 31.40 -15.12 -12.95
CA LYS A 195 32.44 -15.77 -12.17
C LYS A 195 33.48 -14.85 -11.49
N ALA A 196 33.26 -14.65 -10.17
CA ALA A 196 34.24 -14.42 -9.11
C ALA A 196 35.27 -13.28 -9.28
N ASP A 197 35.15 -12.27 -8.42
CA ASP A 197 36.30 -11.70 -7.70
C ASP A 197 35.88 -11.35 -6.27
N LYS A 198 36.75 -11.67 -5.30
CA LYS A 198 36.53 -11.44 -3.86
C LYS A 198 36.45 -9.93 -3.56
N PRO A 199 35.72 -9.49 -2.52
CA PRO A 199 35.66 -8.07 -2.18
C PRO A 199 37.03 -7.55 -1.73
N ASN A 200 37.55 -6.54 -2.43
CA ASN A 200 38.73 -5.77 -2.05
C ASN A 200 38.39 -4.78 -0.92
N GLU A 201 39.28 -4.72 0.06
CA GLU A 201 39.15 -4.16 1.40
C GLU A 201 39.31 -2.62 1.47
N THR A 202 38.74 -1.86 0.53
CA THR A 202 39.03 -0.40 0.42
C THR A 202 37.86 0.57 0.53
N ASN A 203 36.61 0.14 0.73
CA ASN A 203 35.47 1.07 0.89
C ASN A 203 34.95 1.20 2.34
N LYS A 204 35.87 1.34 3.31
CA LYS A 204 35.53 1.66 4.71
C LYS A 204 35.45 3.18 5.00
N ALA A 205 35.71 4.05 4.01
CA ALA A 205 35.86 5.49 4.25
C ALA A 205 34.62 6.38 3.99
N ASN A 206 33.54 5.90 3.35
CA ASN A 206 32.34 6.72 3.09
C ASN A 206 31.17 6.44 4.07
N ARG A 207 31.49 6.10 5.32
CA ARG A 207 30.52 5.92 6.41
C ARG A 207 30.54 7.11 7.37
N ALA A 208 30.42 8.33 6.85
CA ALA A 208 30.20 9.52 7.66
C ALA A 208 29.69 10.67 6.79
N ASN A 209 28.43 10.61 6.37
CA ASN A 209 27.66 11.81 6.00
C ASN A 209 26.18 11.52 6.22
N LYS A 210 25.75 11.68 7.47
CA LYS A 210 24.34 11.76 7.86
C LYS A 210 23.86 13.16 7.45
N PRO A 211 22.88 13.34 6.56
CA PRO A 211 22.37 14.67 6.27
C PRO A 211 21.71 15.23 7.53
N ASN A 212 22.08 16.46 7.87
CA ASN A 212 21.56 17.21 9.00
C ASN A 212 20.06 17.49 8.80
N GLU A 213 19.27 17.32 9.85
CA GLU A 213 17.80 17.32 9.84
C GLU A 213 17.20 18.69 9.44
N ALA A 214 18.01 19.76 9.49
CA ALA A 214 17.61 21.15 9.25
C ALA A 214 17.51 21.57 7.77
N ASN A 215 17.87 20.72 6.80
CA ASN A 215 17.83 21.04 5.36
C ASN A 215 16.83 20.19 4.57
N ARG A 216 15.80 19.63 5.23
CA ARG A 216 14.74 18.91 4.53
C ARG A 216 13.79 19.92 3.89
N PRO A 217 13.62 19.93 2.55
CA PRO A 217 12.59 20.75 1.92
C PRO A 217 11.21 20.33 2.44
N ASP A 218 10.34 21.33 2.62
CA ASP A 218 8.97 21.20 3.10
C ASP A 218 8.18 20.15 2.29
N SER A 219 7.25 19.46 2.94
CA SER A 219 6.41 18.39 2.35
C SER A 219 5.74 18.84 1.07
N ASP A 220 5.32 20.10 1.02
CA ASP A 220 4.61 20.69 -0.11
C ASP A 220 5.53 20.83 -1.33
N HIS A 221 6.80 21.18 -1.11
CA HIS A 221 7.78 21.25 -2.19
C HIS A 221 8.14 19.85 -2.71
N ARG A 222 8.19 18.83 -1.84
CA ARG A 222 8.47 17.45 -2.28
C ARG A 222 7.31 16.84 -3.05
N ALA A 223 6.07 17.10 -2.64
CA ALA A 223 4.87 16.68 -3.36
C ALA A 223 4.76 17.41 -4.70
N ALA A 224 5.10 18.70 -4.76
CA ALA A 224 5.16 19.46 -6.02
C ALA A 224 6.29 18.98 -6.94
N VAL A 225 7.46 18.62 -6.41
CA VAL A 225 8.56 18.02 -7.16
C VAL A 225 8.17 16.62 -7.64
N LEU A 226 7.56 15.78 -6.80
CA LEU A 226 7.01 14.47 -7.23
C LEU A 226 5.95 14.64 -8.32
N GLY A 227 5.01 15.57 -8.12
CA GLY A 227 3.93 15.86 -9.04
C GLY A 227 4.45 16.36 -10.38
N SER A 228 5.34 17.35 -10.39
CA SER A 228 5.96 17.86 -11.62
C SER A 228 6.85 16.84 -12.32
N LEU A 229 7.63 16.04 -11.59
CA LEU A 229 8.43 14.96 -12.21
C LEU A 229 7.58 13.83 -12.79
N ILE A 230 6.45 13.51 -12.14
CA ILE A 230 5.55 12.46 -12.62
C ILE A 230 4.74 12.99 -13.80
N GLU A 231 4.25 14.24 -13.76
CA GLU A 231 3.55 14.84 -14.89
C GLU A 231 4.46 15.10 -16.10
N GLU A 232 5.68 15.61 -15.92
CA GLU A 232 6.65 15.78 -17.02
C GLU A 232 6.98 14.44 -17.70
N LYS A 233 7.05 13.35 -16.92
CA LYS A 233 7.30 12.01 -17.46
C LYS A 233 6.05 11.41 -18.10
N LEU A 234 4.86 11.66 -17.56
CA LEU A 234 3.59 11.25 -18.18
C LEU A 234 3.39 11.97 -19.53
N ASP A 235 3.62 13.28 -19.59
CA ASP A 235 3.50 14.06 -20.83
C ASP A 235 4.52 13.60 -21.89
N SER A 236 5.75 13.27 -21.50
CA SER A 236 6.76 12.73 -22.43
C SER A 236 6.41 11.34 -23.00
N ILE A 237 5.55 10.58 -22.31
CA ILE A 237 5.09 9.26 -22.76
C ILE A 237 3.90 9.42 -23.73
N PHE A 238 2.98 10.36 -23.47
CA PHE A 238 1.82 10.57 -24.33
C PHE A 238 2.11 11.37 -25.62
N VAL A 239 3.13 12.23 -25.63
CA VAL A 239 3.52 12.97 -26.85
C VAL A 239 4.09 12.04 -27.94
N ASN A 240 4.59 10.85 -27.59
CA ASN A 240 5.15 9.89 -28.55
C ASN A 240 4.13 8.87 -29.10
N ALA A 241 2.85 9.00 -28.76
CA ALA A 241 1.79 8.08 -29.19
C ALA A 241 0.93 8.58 -30.36
N ASP A 242 1.16 9.82 -30.84
CA ASP A 242 0.37 10.49 -31.90
C ASP A 242 1.15 10.73 -33.21
N HIS A 243 2.15 9.89 -33.53
CA HIS A 243 2.85 9.90 -34.83
C HIS A 243 2.85 8.53 -35.52
#